data_AF-A0A1T4QZN2-F1
#
_entry.id   AF-A0A1T4QZN2-F1
#
_cell.length_a   1.000
_cell.length_b   1.000
_cell.length_c   1.000
_cell.angle_alpha   90.00
_cell.angle_beta   90.00
_cell.angle_gamma   90.00
#
_symmetry.space_group_name_H-M   'P 1'
#
loop_
_entity.id
_entity.type
_entity.pdbx_description
1 polymer ?
#
loop_
_entity_poly.entity_id
_entity_poly.type
_entity_poly.pdbx_seq_one_letter_code
_entity_poly.pdbx_strand_id
1 'polypeptide(L)'
;MRKKSIVLLFCVLLFSVLPGFAEDGLRVAHVDSKLIFDGYKGTKKAQEEYDRQVAKWEQQANLLQKELAAIKEKLAKQSLMLSDEKRKELEADYAKKDTELKEFIDRVYGRTGELITENEKVSAPIISLIKKAVTEIALQEGYDMVVDRATGAVLFWKDENDLTKKVLDYLNSH
;
A
#
# COMPACT_ATOMS: atom_id res chain seq x y z
N MET A 1 -12.27 30.66 -70.34
CA MET A 1 -13.01 30.21 -69.14
C MET A 1 -12.69 28.75 -68.76
N ARG A 2 -12.66 27.79 -69.69
CA ARG A 2 -12.33 26.36 -69.43
C ARG A 2 -11.04 26.08 -68.65
N LYS A 3 -9.92 26.78 -68.94
CA LYS A 3 -8.64 26.59 -68.22
C LYS A 3 -8.69 26.99 -66.73
N LYS A 4 -9.47 28.03 -66.39
CA LYS A 4 -9.65 28.49 -65.00
C LYS A 4 -10.49 27.50 -64.19
N SER A 5 -11.48 26.86 -64.82
CA SER A 5 -12.30 25.81 -64.20
C SER A 5 -11.53 24.50 -63.95
N ILE A 6 -10.60 24.13 -64.84
CA ILE A 6 -9.74 22.94 -64.65
C ILE A 6 -8.73 23.16 -63.51
N VAL A 7 -8.13 24.36 -63.42
CA VAL A 7 -7.23 24.71 -62.31
C VAL A 7 -7.97 24.73 -60.97
N LEU A 8 -9.20 25.25 -60.95
CA LEU A 8 -10.04 25.23 -59.74
C LEU A 8 -10.38 23.81 -59.29
N LEU A 9 -10.72 22.92 -60.23
CA LEU A 9 -11.03 21.51 -59.94
C LEU A 9 -9.79 20.75 -59.40
N PHE A 10 -8.61 21.05 -59.95
CA PHE A 10 -7.35 20.46 -59.50
C PHE A 10 -6.95 20.92 -58.08
N CYS A 11 -7.19 22.20 -57.74
CA CYS A 11 -6.96 22.71 -56.39
C CYS A 11 -7.92 22.10 -55.35
N VAL A 12 -9.17 21.82 -55.70
CA VAL A 12 -10.14 21.15 -54.80
C VAL A 12 -9.78 19.68 -54.57
N LEU A 13 -9.27 19.00 -55.61
CA LEU A 13 -8.74 17.62 -55.50
C LEU A 13 -7.46 17.55 -54.66
N LEU A 14 -6.60 18.58 -54.69
CA LEU A 14 -5.41 18.66 -53.82
C LEU A 14 -5.76 18.94 -52.35
N PHE A 15 -6.86 19.64 -52.07
CA PHE A 15 -7.29 19.95 -50.69
C PHE A 15 -8.04 18.79 -50.01
N SER A 16 -8.51 17.80 -50.78
CA SER A 16 -9.23 16.62 -50.26
C SER A 16 -8.31 15.48 -49.79
N VAL A 17 -6.98 15.64 -49.96
CA VAL A 17 -5.97 14.65 -49.53
C VAL A 17 -5.12 15.16 -48.36
N LEU A 18 -5.56 16.22 -47.66
CA LEU A 18 -4.93 16.54 -46.37
C LEU A 18 -5.25 15.38 -45.43
N PRO A 19 -4.26 14.58 -44.98
CA PRO A 19 -4.51 13.66 -43.89
C PRO A 19 -4.99 14.54 -42.74
N GLY A 20 -6.21 14.31 -42.26
CA GLY A 20 -6.65 14.92 -41.02
C GLY A 20 -5.58 14.57 -39.99
N PHE A 21 -4.92 15.58 -39.45
CA PHE A 21 -4.09 15.41 -38.26
C PHE A 21 -5.06 14.99 -37.16
N ALA A 22 -5.33 13.69 -37.05
CA ALA A 22 -5.82 13.13 -35.83
C ALA A 22 -4.70 13.45 -34.83
N GLU A 23 -4.96 14.34 -33.88
CA GLU A 23 -4.15 14.40 -32.68
C GLU A 23 -4.08 12.97 -32.17
N ASP A 24 -2.87 12.43 -31.99
CA ASP A 24 -2.67 11.16 -31.29
C ASP A 24 -3.35 11.36 -29.93
N GLY A 25 -4.57 10.81 -29.81
CA GLY A 25 -5.38 11.02 -28.63
C GLY A 25 -4.65 10.51 -27.41
N LEU A 26 -4.91 11.13 -26.25
CA LEU A 26 -4.30 10.76 -24.97
C LEU A 26 -4.22 9.23 -24.81
N ARG A 27 -3.00 8.70 -24.78
CA ARG A 27 -2.74 7.26 -24.66
C ARG A 27 -2.73 6.88 -23.19
N VAL A 28 -3.79 6.22 -22.75
CA VAL A 28 -3.96 5.80 -21.36
C VAL A 28 -3.76 4.30 -21.21
N ALA A 29 -2.89 3.94 -20.28
CA ALA A 29 -2.71 2.57 -19.79
C ALA A 29 -3.26 2.41 -18.37
N HIS A 30 -3.35 1.17 -17.91
CA HIS A 30 -3.74 0.89 -16.54
C HIS A 30 -2.91 -0.22 -15.91
N VAL A 31 -2.86 -0.21 -14.58
CA VAL A 31 -2.18 -1.23 -13.76
C VAL A 31 -3.03 -1.58 -12.56
N ASP A 32 -2.75 -2.76 -12.00
CA ASP A 32 -3.18 -3.16 -10.67
C ASP A 32 -1.98 -3.17 -9.73
N SER A 33 -1.77 -2.06 -9.01
CA SER A 33 -0.61 -1.96 -8.12
C SER A 33 -0.65 -2.99 -6.99
N LYS A 34 -1.84 -3.41 -6.56
CA LYS A 34 -2.02 -4.47 -5.55
C LYS A 34 -1.55 -5.82 -6.09
N LEU A 35 -1.97 -6.23 -7.28
CA LEU A 35 -1.50 -7.47 -7.89
C LEU A 35 0.01 -7.46 -8.16
N ILE A 36 0.56 -6.31 -8.57
CA ILE A 36 2.01 -6.16 -8.75
C ILE A 36 2.73 -6.32 -7.40
N PHE A 37 2.25 -5.64 -6.35
CA PHE A 37 2.84 -5.72 -5.01
C PHE A 37 2.79 -7.15 -4.46
N ASP A 38 1.64 -7.80 -4.55
CA ASP A 38 1.41 -9.17 -4.07
C ASP A 38 2.24 -10.20 -4.86
N GLY A 39 2.43 -9.97 -6.17
CA GLY A 39 3.18 -10.87 -7.05
C GLY A 39 4.69 -10.66 -7.06
N TYR A 40 5.18 -9.51 -6.61
CA TYR A 40 6.61 -9.17 -6.67
C TYR A 40 7.41 -9.98 -5.65
N LYS A 41 8.42 -10.73 -6.11
CA LYS A 41 9.25 -11.57 -5.23
C LYS A 41 9.99 -10.76 -4.16
N GLY A 42 10.35 -9.51 -4.45
CA GLY A 42 11.00 -8.61 -3.49
C GLY A 42 10.12 -8.25 -2.29
N THR A 43 8.79 -8.43 -2.39
CA THR A 43 7.84 -8.20 -1.29
C THR A 43 8.04 -9.18 -0.14
N LYS A 44 8.50 -10.40 -0.42
CA LYS A 44 8.66 -11.45 0.61
C LYS A 44 9.54 -11.00 1.77
N LYS A 45 10.67 -10.36 1.49
CA LYS A 45 11.60 -9.91 2.53
C LYS A 45 10.99 -8.81 3.41
N ALA A 46 10.23 -7.90 2.82
CA ALA A 46 9.52 -6.85 3.54
C ALA A 46 8.41 -7.43 4.42
N GLN A 47 7.64 -8.40 3.90
CA GLN A 47 6.62 -9.10 4.66
C GLN A 47 7.22 -9.85 5.86
N GLU A 48 8.33 -10.56 5.65
CA GLU A 48 9.02 -11.26 6.74
C GLU A 48 9.55 -10.30 7.81
N GLU A 49 10.02 -9.10 7.45
CA GLU A 49 10.43 -8.09 8.44
C GLU A 49 9.24 -7.55 9.24
N TYR A 50 8.14 -7.24 8.55
CA TYR A 50 6.90 -6.82 9.17
C TYR A 50 6.36 -7.86 10.16
N ASP A 51 6.23 -9.11 9.71
CA ASP A 51 5.71 -10.22 10.52
C ASP A 51 6.59 -10.47 11.75
N ARG A 52 7.93 -10.36 11.60
CA ARG A 52 8.85 -10.45 12.75
C ARG A 52 8.59 -9.35 13.77
N GLN A 53 8.34 -8.11 13.33
CA GLN A 53 8.10 -7.01 14.24
C GLN A 53 6.73 -7.14 14.93
N VAL A 54 5.70 -7.55 14.19
CA VAL A 54 4.37 -7.88 14.76
C VAL A 54 4.47 -8.97 15.81
N ALA A 55 5.16 -10.07 15.52
CA ALA A 55 5.34 -11.17 16.47
C ALA A 55 6.05 -10.72 17.76
N LYS A 56 7.00 -9.78 17.69
CA LYS A 56 7.64 -9.21 18.88
C LYS A 56 6.65 -8.41 19.73
N TRP A 57 5.80 -7.59 19.11
CA TRP A 57 4.78 -6.84 19.84
C TRP A 57 3.73 -7.76 20.46
N GLU A 58 3.32 -8.82 19.77
CA GLU A 58 2.43 -9.84 20.32
C GLU A 58 3.03 -10.53 21.55
N GLN A 59 4.31 -10.89 21.49
CA GLN A 59 5.02 -11.45 22.63
C GLN A 59 5.07 -10.48 23.82
N GLN A 60 5.35 -9.19 23.56
CA GLN A 60 5.38 -8.16 24.60
C GLN A 60 4.00 -7.95 25.24
N ALA A 61 2.93 -7.86 24.43
CA ALA A 61 1.55 -7.77 24.93
C ALA A 61 1.18 -8.98 25.80
N ASN A 62 1.51 -10.18 25.35
CA ASN A 62 1.23 -11.42 26.07
C ASN A 62 1.96 -11.49 27.42
N LEU A 63 3.19 -10.99 27.50
CA LEU A 63 3.93 -10.91 28.77
C LEU A 63 3.26 -9.95 29.75
N LEU A 64 2.92 -8.73 29.31
CA LEU A 64 2.22 -7.74 30.15
C LEU A 64 0.87 -8.27 30.65
N GLN A 65 0.10 -8.93 29.78
CA GLN A 65 -1.17 -9.55 30.16
C GLN A 65 -0.99 -10.66 31.21
N LYS A 66 0.04 -11.51 31.07
CA LYS A 66 0.35 -12.56 32.05
C LYS A 66 0.76 -11.99 33.40
N GLU A 67 1.59 -10.95 33.42
CA GLU A 67 1.99 -10.25 34.65
C GLU A 67 0.76 -9.68 35.37
N LEU A 68 -0.11 -8.97 34.63
CA LEU A 68 -1.33 -8.39 35.17
C LEU A 68 -2.29 -9.46 35.71
N ALA A 69 -2.46 -10.57 34.99
CA ALA A 69 -3.28 -11.69 35.42
C ALA A 69 -2.74 -12.35 36.71
N ALA A 70 -1.42 -12.49 36.85
CA ALA A 70 -0.80 -13.04 38.04
C ALA A 70 -1.02 -12.16 39.28
N ILE A 71 -0.97 -10.84 39.14
CA ILE A 71 -1.27 -9.90 40.24
C ILE A 71 -2.74 -10.00 40.63
N LYS A 72 -3.64 -10.04 39.63
CA LYS A 72 -5.09 -10.20 39.85
C LYS A 72 -5.41 -11.49 40.59
N GLU A 73 -4.74 -12.59 40.24
CA GLU A 73 -4.92 -13.89 40.91
C GLU A 73 -4.44 -13.84 42.37
N LYS A 74 -3.28 -13.21 42.64
CA LYS A 74 -2.77 -13.03 44.01
C LYS A 74 -3.75 -12.21 44.85
N LEU A 75 -4.26 -11.10 44.33
CA LEU A 75 -5.28 -10.28 44.99
C LEU A 75 -6.55 -11.09 45.28
N ALA A 76 -7.02 -11.91 44.35
CA ALA A 76 -8.24 -12.70 44.52
C ALA A 76 -8.08 -13.84 45.56
N LYS A 77 -6.99 -14.63 45.47
CA LYS A 77 -6.79 -15.83 46.29
C LYS A 77 -6.27 -15.55 47.69
N GLN A 78 -5.50 -14.48 47.86
CA GLN A 78 -4.80 -14.19 49.12
C GLN A 78 -5.39 -13.01 49.88
N SER A 79 -6.44 -12.34 49.37
CA SER A 79 -7.03 -11.13 49.99
C SER A 79 -7.31 -11.26 51.49
N LEU A 80 -7.75 -12.43 51.97
CA LEU A 80 -8.06 -12.70 53.38
C LEU A 80 -6.82 -12.96 54.25
N MET A 81 -5.67 -13.25 53.64
CA MET A 81 -4.40 -13.56 54.33
C MET A 81 -3.38 -12.41 54.23
N LEU A 82 -3.62 -11.43 53.36
CA LEU A 82 -2.74 -10.27 53.17
C LEU A 82 -2.99 -9.21 54.25
N SER A 83 -1.91 -8.58 54.73
CA SER A 83 -2.02 -7.33 55.48
C SER A 83 -2.55 -6.21 54.58
N ASP A 84 -3.10 -5.15 55.18
CA ASP A 84 -3.61 -4.01 54.44
C ASP A 84 -2.50 -3.30 53.65
N GLU A 85 -1.29 -3.21 54.19
CA GLU A 85 -0.11 -2.69 53.47
C GLU A 85 0.20 -3.53 52.23
N LYS A 86 0.21 -4.87 52.36
CA LYS A 86 0.56 -5.75 51.24
C LYS A 86 -0.54 -5.75 50.17
N ARG A 87 -1.80 -5.62 50.56
CA ARG A 87 -2.93 -5.45 49.64
C ARG A 87 -2.77 -4.16 48.83
N LYS A 88 -2.51 -3.02 49.50
CA LYS A 88 -2.29 -1.73 48.83
C LYS A 88 -1.11 -1.75 47.86
N GLU A 89 -0.02 -2.43 48.22
CA GLU A 89 1.14 -2.59 47.33
C GLU A 89 0.77 -3.34 46.04
N LEU A 90 0.03 -4.45 46.16
CA LEU A 90 -0.41 -5.23 45.00
C LEU A 90 -1.45 -4.48 44.15
N GLU A 91 -2.34 -3.70 44.75
CA GLU A 91 -3.29 -2.85 44.04
C GLU A 91 -2.57 -1.74 43.24
N ALA A 92 -1.54 -1.13 43.83
CA ALA A 92 -0.71 -0.14 43.14
C ALA A 92 0.08 -0.77 41.97
N ASP A 93 0.66 -1.95 42.18
CA ASP A 93 1.36 -2.70 41.13
C ASP A 93 0.40 -3.11 39.99
N TYR A 94 -0.81 -3.57 40.33
CA TYR A 94 -1.86 -3.84 39.35
C TYR A 94 -2.21 -2.60 38.53
N ALA A 95 -2.47 -1.47 39.18
CA ALA A 95 -2.83 -0.22 38.49
C ALA A 95 -1.71 0.26 37.55
N LYS A 96 -0.45 0.14 38.01
CA LYS A 96 0.72 0.43 37.19
C LYS A 96 0.79 -0.48 35.95
N LYS A 97 0.69 -1.79 36.14
CA LYS A 97 0.74 -2.78 35.04
C LYS A 97 -0.41 -2.65 34.05
N ASP A 98 -1.61 -2.32 34.54
CA ASP A 98 -2.77 -2.05 33.70
C ASP A 98 -2.54 -0.80 32.83
N THR A 99 -1.92 0.23 33.40
CA THR A 99 -1.53 1.44 32.65
C THR A 99 -0.45 1.12 31.60
N GLU A 100 0.60 0.40 31.98
CA GLU A 100 1.67 -0.04 31.05
C GLU A 100 1.09 -0.83 29.85
N LEU A 101 0.14 -1.74 30.11
CA LEU A 101 -0.52 -2.50 29.04
C LEU A 101 -1.35 -1.59 28.11
N LYS A 102 -2.12 -0.65 28.67
CA LYS A 102 -2.93 0.29 27.87
C LYS A 102 -2.06 1.18 26.99
N GLU A 103 -1.00 1.76 27.57
CA GLU A 103 -0.03 2.57 26.84
C GLU A 103 0.69 1.76 25.75
N PHE A 104 1.03 0.51 26.04
CA PHE A 104 1.62 -0.39 25.04
C PHE A 104 0.66 -0.62 23.86
N ILE A 105 -0.60 -0.92 24.14
CA ILE A 105 -1.60 -1.18 23.11
C ILE A 105 -1.85 0.08 22.27
N ASP A 106 -1.96 1.26 22.89
CA ASP A 106 -2.15 2.52 22.15
C ASP A 106 -0.91 2.87 21.30
N ARG A 107 0.29 2.71 21.85
CA ARG A 107 1.54 2.96 21.12
C ARG A 107 1.67 2.07 19.88
N VAL A 108 1.32 0.79 19.97
CA VAL A 108 1.45 -0.16 18.85
C VAL A 108 0.27 -0.09 17.90
N TYR A 109 -0.96 -0.17 18.42
CA TYR A 109 -2.19 -0.36 17.66
C TYR A 109 -3.08 0.89 17.56
N GLY A 110 -2.66 2.01 18.16
CA GLY A 110 -3.36 3.28 18.05
C GLY A 110 -3.46 3.77 16.60
N ARG A 111 -4.27 4.81 16.38
CA ARG A 111 -4.57 5.36 15.03
C ARG A 111 -3.32 5.84 14.27
N THR A 112 -2.26 6.16 14.98
CA THR A 112 -0.94 6.54 14.45
C THR A 112 0.16 5.71 15.10
N GLY A 113 -0.18 4.46 15.48
CA GLY A 113 0.70 3.57 16.22
C GLY A 113 1.80 2.98 15.36
N GLU A 114 2.75 2.34 16.03
CA GLU A 114 3.94 1.74 15.41
C GLU A 114 3.60 0.71 14.33
N LEU A 115 2.46 0.01 14.44
CA LEU A 115 2.02 -0.97 13.44
C LEU A 115 1.82 -0.36 12.05
N ILE A 116 1.23 0.84 11.99
CA ILE A 116 0.97 1.55 10.73
C ILE A 116 2.30 2.05 10.15
N THR A 117 3.12 2.68 10.99
CA THR A 117 4.43 3.20 10.58
C THR A 117 5.37 2.09 10.11
N GLU A 118 5.36 0.93 10.75
CA GLU A 118 6.18 -0.21 10.31
C GLU A 118 5.69 -0.75 8.96
N ASN A 119 4.37 -0.86 8.75
CA ASN A 119 3.82 -1.24 7.45
C ASN A 119 4.25 -0.26 6.35
N GLU A 120 4.17 1.05 6.59
CA GLU A 120 4.64 2.07 5.64
C GLU A 120 6.14 1.97 5.38
N LYS A 121 6.95 1.80 6.43
CA LYS A 121 8.41 1.68 6.33
C LYS A 121 8.84 0.49 5.46
N VAL A 122 8.18 -0.67 5.58
CA VAL A 122 8.53 -1.85 4.79
C VAL A 122 7.96 -1.80 3.37
N SER A 123 6.79 -1.18 3.18
CA SER A 123 6.10 -1.16 1.88
C SER A 123 6.54 -0.01 0.98
N ALA A 124 6.90 1.16 1.53
CA ALA A 124 7.27 2.34 0.75
C ALA A 124 8.43 2.11 -0.24
N PRO A 125 9.52 1.38 0.09
CA PRO A 125 10.56 1.07 -0.87
C PRO A 125 10.06 0.26 -2.07
N ILE A 126 9.17 -0.71 -1.83
CA ILE A 126 8.58 -1.56 -2.87
C ILE A 126 7.65 -0.72 -3.75
N ILE A 127 6.79 0.10 -3.14
CA ILE A 127 5.90 1.01 -3.89
C ILE A 127 6.72 1.95 -4.78
N SER A 128 7.86 2.44 -4.28
CA SER A 128 8.78 3.27 -5.07
C SER A 128 9.36 2.52 -6.27
N LEU A 129 9.77 1.25 -6.10
CA LEU A 129 10.25 0.40 -7.18
C LEU A 129 9.16 0.13 -8.22
N ILE A 130 7.94 -0.20 -7.78
CA ILE A 130 6.78 -0.40 -8.66
C ILE A 130 6.52 0.87 -9.48
N LYS A 131 6.47 2.04 -8.83
CA LYS A 131 6.26 3.32 -9.53
C LYS A 131 7.31 3.59 -10.60
N LYS A 132 8.59 3.29 -10.31
CA LYS A 132 9.68 3.44 -11.29
C LYS A 132 9.49 2.49 -12.48
N ALA A 133 9.23 1.21 -12.23
CA ALA A 133 8.97 0.22 -13.27
C ALA A 133 7.77 0.59 -14.16
N VAL A 134 6.66 1.02 -13.55
CA VAL A 134 5.48 1.52 -14.29
C VAL A 134 5.86 2.70 -15.17
N THR A 135 6.60 3.67 -14.64
CA THR A 135 7.01 4.86 -15.38
C THR A 135 7.90 4.51 -16.56
N GLU A 136 8.90 3.66 -16.35
CA GLU A 136 9.84 3.26 -17.40
C GLU A 136 9.12 2.53 -18.55
N ILE A 137 8.25 1.57 -18.23
CA ILE A 137 7.47 0.82 -19.23
C ILE A 137 6.49 1.76 -19.95
N ALA A 138 5.81 2.65 -19.23
CA ALA A 138 4.86 3.57 -19.81
C ALA A 138 5.52 4.51 -20.84
N LEU A 139 6.70 5.06 -20.49
CA LEU A 139 7.48 5.92 -21.39
C LEU A 139 8.00 5.15 -22.61
N GLN A 140 8.47 3.91 -22.43
CA GLN A 140 8.93 3.06 -23.54
C GLN A 140 7.80 2.73 -24.53
N GLU A 141 6.56 2.61 -24.05
CA GLU A 141 5.40 2.26 -24.88
C GLU A 141 4.56 3.47 -25.32
N GLY A 142 5.05 4.68 -25.01
CA GLY A 142 4.44 5.95 -25.41
C GLY A 142 3.05 6.16 -24.79
N TYR A 143 2.84 5.76 -23.54
CA TYR A 143 1.64 6.16 -22.80
C TYR A 143 1.85 7.51 -22.11
N ASP A 144 0.84 8.36 -22.16
CA ASP A 144 0.84 9.67 -21.52
C ASP A 144 0.38 9.59 -20.07
N MET A 145 -0.41 8.56 -19.73
CA MET A 145 -0.99 8.37 -18.41
C MET A 145 -1.12 6.88 -18.08
N VAL A 146 -0.85 6.52 -16.83
CA VAL A 146 -1.17 5.21 -16.27
C VAL A 146 -2.10 5.40 -15.08
N VAL A 147 -3.22 4.70 -15.07
CA VAL A 147 -4.18 4.73 -13.96
C VAL A 147 -4.11 3.44 -13.16
N ASP A 148 -4.10 3.56 -11.83
CA ASP A 148 -4.10 2.43 -10.93
C ASP A 148 -5.53 2.04 -10.54
N ARG A 149 -5.98 0.86 -10.98
CA ARG A 149 -7.32 0.34 -10.67
C ARG A 149 -7.47 -0.10 -9.21
N ALA A 150 -6.39 -0.38 -8.51
CA ALA A 150 -6.42 -0.77 -7.10
C ALA A 150 -6.89 0.38 -6.17
N THR A 151 -6.86 1.62 -6.65
CA THR A 151 -7.32 2.80 -5.90
C THR A 151 -8.84 2.88 -5.74
N GLY A 152 -9.60 2.12 -6.54
CA GLY A 152 -11.06 2.21 -6.58
C GLY A 152 -11.62 3.44 -7.32
N ALA A 153 -10.76 4.32 -7.84
CA ALA A 153 -11.18 5.50 -8.61
C ALA A 153 -11.66 5.15 -10.04
N VAL A 154 -11.30 3.98 -10.55
CA VAL A 154 -11.68 3.51 -11.89
C VAL A 154 -12.80 2.48 -11.77
N LEU A 155 -13.98 2.80 -12.32
CA LEU A 155 -15.16 1.93 -12.26
C LEU A 155 -15.17 0.85 -13.36
N PHE A 156 -14.57 1.14 -14.51
CA PHE A 156 -14.53 0.26 -15.66
C PHE A 156 -13.25 0.50 -16.47
N TRP A 157 -12.66 -0.58 -16.95
CA TRP A 157 -11.59 -0.58 -17.93
C TRP A 157 -11.81 -1.75 -18.88
N LYS A 158 -11.28 -1.63 -20.09
CA LYS A 158 -11.12 -2.79 -20.97
C LYS A 158 -9.77 -3.44 -20.70
N ASP A 159 -9.57 -4.68 -21.13
CA ASP A 159 -8.30 -5.39 -20.90
C ASP A 159 -7.14 -4.87 -21.76
N GLU A 160 -7.40 -4.01 -22.74
CA GLU A 160 -6.34 -3.40 -23.55
C GLU A 160 -5.52 -2.39 -22.72
N ASN A 161 -4.22 -2.32 -23.00
CA ASN A 161 -3.28 -1.44 -22.31
C ASN A 161 -3.10 -1.73 -20.80
N ASP A 162 -3.39 -2.98 -20.37
CA ASP A 162 -3.02 -3.46 -19.04
C ASP A 162 -1.51 -3.73 -18.96
N LEU A 163 -0.80 -2.96 -18.13
CA LEU A 163 0.64 -3.11 -17.93
C LEU A 163 0.98 -4.00 -16.71
N THR A 164 -0.01 -4.49 -15.97
CA THR A 164 0.18 -5.23 -14.69
C THR A 164 1.17 -6.38 -14.82
N LYS A 165 0.92 -7.31 -15.75
CA LYS A 165 1.78 -8.48 -15.96
C LYS A 165 3.18 -8.06 -16.42
N LYS A 166 3.26 -7.06 -17.30
CA LYS A 166 4.52 -6.58 -17.87
C LYS A 166 5.41 -5.94 -16.81
N VAL A 167 4.83 -5.10 -15.95
CA VAL A 167 5.52 -4.50 -14.81
C VAL A 167 5.98 -5.59 -13.84
N LEU A 168 5.11 -6.56 -13.55
CA LEU A 168 5.46 -7.67 -12.66
C LEU A 168 6.63 -8.52 -13.22
N ASP A 169 6.62 -8.84 -14.51
CA ASP A 169 7.69 -9.57 -15.18
C ASP A 169 9.00 -8.76 -15.19
N TYR A 170 8.92 -7.44 -15.44
CA TYR A 170 10.05 -6.53 -15.38
C TYR A 170 10.71 -6.52 -13.99
N LEU A 171 9.90 -6.37 -12.94
CA LEU A 171 10.37 -6.37 -11.55
C LEU A 171 10.98 -7.70 -11.12
N ASN A 172 10.48 -8.82 -11.63
CA ASN A 172 10.96 -10.16 -11.26
C ASN A 172 12.13 -10.68 -12.12
N SER A 173 12.52 -9.94 -13.16
CA SER A 173 13.65 -10.28 -14.04
C SER A 173 14.94 -9.51 -13.71
N HIS A 174 14.86 -8.52 -12.82
CA HIS A 174 15.97 -7.70 -12.32
C HIS A 174 16.02 -7.77 -10.79
#